data_AF-A0A0F9KT88-F1
#
_entry.id   AF-A0A0F9KT88-F1
#
_cell.length_a   1.000
_cell.length_b   1.000
_cell.length_c   1.000
_cell.angle_alpha   90.00
_cell.angle_beta   90.00
_cell.angle_gamma   90.00
#
_symmetry.space_group_name_H-M   'P 1'
#
loop_
_entity.id
_entity.type
_entity.pdbx_description
1 polymer ?
#
loop_
_entity_poly.entity_id
_entity_poly.type
_entity_poly.pdbx_seq_one_letter_code
_entity_poly.pdbx_strand_id
1 'polypeptide(L)'
;MLHRQHTAARPDGTIIVCSDMGTVERDTVQCVHCGCQWTIQSGSGKRRNFCTFHAGPTCGKAACDTCLRKERGMQIVPETNENCLKAQRKEAVKAMYTMQKTGEIIVP
;
A
#
# COMPACT_ATOMS: atom_id res chain seq x y z
N MET A 1 -13.35 -26.96 2.40
CA MET A 1 -13.76 -25.54 2.43
C MET A 1 -15.29 -25.49 2.35
N LEU A 2 -15.96 -25.09 3.42
CA LEU A 2 -17.42 -24.94 3.41
C LEU A 2 -17.79 -23.67 2.64
N HIS A 3 -18.49 -23.81 1.52
CA HIS A 3 -19.11 -22.68 0.81
C HIS A 3 -20.26 -22.15 1.66
N ARG A 4 -20.01 -21.10 2.44
CA ARG A 4 -21.00 -20.49 3.33
C ARG A 4 -21.73 -19.36 2.59
N GLN A 5 -22.63 -19.76 1.69
CA GLN A 5 -23.58 -18.83 1.08
C GLN A 5 -24.59 -18.44 2.18
N HIS A 6 -24.66 -17.15 2.53
CA HIS A 6 -25.65 -16.54 3.45
C HIS A 6 -25.53 -16.82 4.97
N THR A 7 -24.34 -17.02 5.53
CA THR A 7 -24.17 -16.99 7.01
C THR A 7 -23.55 -15.69 7.48
N ALA A 8 -23.94 -15.18 8.65
CA ALA A 8 -23.41 -13.95 9.29
C ALA A 8 -21.88 -13.90 9.53
N ALA A 9 -21.16 -14.98 9.23
CA ALA A 9 -19.72 -15.12 9.32
C ALA A 9 -19.03 -14.94 7.94
N ARG A 10 -19.44 -13.93 7.15
CA ARG A 10 -18.72 -13.59 5.91
C ARG A 10 -17.50 -12.73 6.25
N PRO A 11 -16.34 -12.95 5.61
CA PRO A 11 -15.18 -12.11 5.80
C PRO A 11 -15.45 -10.74 5.17
N ASP A 12 -15.57 -9.70 5.99
CA ASP A 12 -15.46 -8.26 5.69
C ASP A 12 -16.29 -7.64 4.52
N GLY A 13 -17.06 -8.41 3.74
CA GLY A 13 -17.99 -7.91 2.71
C GLY A 13 -18.34 -8.92 1.59
N THR A 14 -19.34 -8.59 0.78
CA THR A 14 -19.73 -9.36 -0.43
C THR A 14 -20.06 -8.40 -1.56
N ILE A 15 -19.59 -8.72 -2.78
CA ILE A 15 -20.05 -8.05 -4.00
C ILE A 15 -20.99 -9.00 -4.74
N ILE A 16 -22.15 -8.47 -5.12
CA ILE A 16 -23.14 -9.16 -5.94
C ILE A 16 -23.15 -8.47 -7.30
N VAL A 17 -22.84 -9.22 -8.35
CA VAL A 17 -22.86 -8.73 -9.74
C VAL A 17 -24.02 -9.39 -10.45
N CYS A 18 -25.04 -8.59 -10.81
CA CYS A 18 -26.19 -9.05 -11.56
C CYS A 18 -26.02 -8.68 -13.05
N SER A 19 -26.12 -9.66 -13.94
CA SER A 19 -26.22 -9.46 -15.39
C SER A 19 -27.42 -10.21 -15.97
N ASP A 20 -27.69 -9.99 -17.26
CA ASP A 20 -28.65 -10.74 -18.07
C ASP A 20 -28.44 -12.26 -18.03
N MET A 21 -27.19 -12.68 -17.93
CA MET A 21 -26.77 -14.10 -17.84
C MET A 21 -26.86 -14.70 -16.43
N GLY A 22 -27.22 -13.91 -15.41
CA GLY A 22 -27.41 -14.38 -14.03
C GLY A 22 -26.72 -13.52 -12.96
N THR A 23 -26.79 -13.98 -11.71
CA THR A 23 -26.20 -13.30 -10.56
C THR A 23 -24.98 -14.04 -10.06
N VAL A 24 -23.86 -13.33 -9.90
CA VAL A 24 -22.61 -13.87 -9.35
C VAL A 24 -22.29 -13.18 -8.04
N GLU A 25 -22.22 -13.94 -6.96
CA GLU A 25 -21.71 -13.47 -5.68
C GLU A 25 -20.22 -13.75 -5.56
N ARG A 26 -19.46 -12.77 -5.07
CA ARG A 26 -18.05 -12.95 -4.69
C ARG A 26 -17.75 -12.35 -3.33
N ASP A 27 -16.98 -13.10 -2.55
CA ASP A 27 -16.46 -12.61 -1.28
C ASP A 27 -15.41 -11.53 -1.52
N THR A 28 -15.43 -10.52 -0.66
CA THR A 28 -14.41 -9.47 -0.65
C THR A 28 -13.59 -9.50 0.61
N VAL A 29 -12.41 -8.93 0.52
CA VAL A 29 -11.56 -8.64 1.65
C VAL A 29 -11.36 -7.14 1.73
N GLN A 30 -11.32 -6.61 2.96
CA GLN A 30 -11.13 -5.20 3.22
C GLN A 30 -9.73 -4.92 3.80
N CYS A 31 -9.09 -3.84 3.34
CA CYS A 31 -7.85 -3.40 3.96
C CYS A 31 -8.13 -2.76 5.33
N VAL A 32 -7.43 -3.25 6.35
CA VAL A 32 -7.53 -2.74 7.72
C VAL A 32 -7.06 -1.30 7.91
N HIS A 33 -6.33 -0.72 6.95
CA HIS A 33 -5.80 0.65 7.06
C HIS A 33 -6.61 1.70 6.32
N CYS A 34 -7.16 1.36 5.14
CA CYS A 34 -7.82 2.34 4.27
C CYS A 34 -9.24 1.93 3.88
N GLY A 35 -9.72 0.76 4.31
CA GLY A 35 -11.05 0.27 3.99
C GLY A 35 -11.26 -0.14 2.53
N CYS A 36 -10.22 -0.10 1.69
CA CYS A 36 -10.29 -0.55 0.29
C CYS A 36 -10.74 -2.01 0.24
N GLN A 37 -11.73 -2.32 -0.60
CA GLN A 37 -12.26 -3.67 -0.77
C GLN A 37 -11.81 -4.27 -2.10
N TRP A 38 -11.57 -5.58 -2.12
CA TRP A 38 -11.26 -6.31 -3.35
C TRP A 38 -11.71 -7.77 -3.25
N THR A 39 -11.96 -8.39 -4.41
CA THR A 39 -12.21 -9.82 -4.50
C THR A 39 -10.90 -10.60 -4.54
N ILE A 40 -10.83 -11.75 -3.85
CA ILE A 40 -9.70 -12.67 -3.98
C ILE A 40 -9.85 -13.43 -5.31
N GLN A 41 -8.86 -13.27 -6.20
CA GLN A 41 -8.77 -14.04 -7.43
C GLN A 41 -7.47 -14.83 -7.44
N SER A 42 -7.59 -16.15 -7.32
CA SER A 42 -6.48 -17.09 -7.46
C SER A 42 -5.81 -16.92 -8.83
N GLY A 43 -4.47 -16.93 -8.87
CA GLY A 43 -3.71 -16.73 -10.10
C GLY A 43 -3.60 -15.28 -10.59
N SER A 44 -4.13 -14.29 -9.86
CA SER A 44 -4.02 -12.87 -10.24
C SER A 44 -2.60 -12.30 -10.18
N GLY A 45 -1.64 -12.99 -9.54
CA GLY A 45 -0.26 -12.54 -9.36
C GLY A 45 -0.08 -11.32 -8.44
N LYS A 46 -1.17 -10.69 -8.01
CA LYS A 46 -1.14 -9.50 -7.14
C LYS A 46 -0.84 -9.92 -5.70
N ARG A 47 0.38 -9.63 -5.24
CA ARG A 47 0.77 -9.82 -3.84
C ARG A 47 0.23 -8.66 -3.01
N ARG A 48 -0.63 -8.97 -2.04
CA ARG A 48 -1.11 -8.03 -1.03
C ARG A 48 -0.55 -8.48 0.32
N ASN A 49 -0.15 -7.52 1.14
CA ASN A 49 0.52 -7.80 2.40
C ASN A 49 -0.49 -8.03 3.54
N PHE A 50 0.02 -8.44 4.69
CA PHE A 50 -0.74 -8.61 5.93
C PHE A 50 -0.10 -7.76 7.02
N CYS A 51 -0.91 -6.93 7.67
CA CYS A 51 -0.46 -6.13 8.81
C CYS A 51 -0.59 -6.96 10.07
N THR A 52 0.54 -7.34 10.67
CA THR A 52 0.57 -8.08 11.94
C THR A 52 0.06 -7.26 13.12
N PHE A 53 0.18 -5.94 13.07
CA PHE A 53 -0.26 -5.05 14.15
C PHE A 53 -1.79 -4.91 14.24
N HIS A 54 -2.46 -4.66 13.12
CA HIS A 54 -3.93 -4.60 13.04
C HIS A 54 -4.56 -5.98 12.81
N ALA A 55 -3.74 -7.04 12.76
CA ALA A 55 -4.13 -8.43 12.52
C ALA A 55 -5.05 -8.60 11.30
N GLY A 56 -4.70 -7.99 10.17
CA GLY A 56 -5.50 -8.12 8.96
C GLY A 56 -4.82 -7.73 7.65
N PRO A 57 -5.47 -7.99 6.51
CA PRO A 57 -4.89 -7.80 5.18
C PRO A 57 -4.74 -6.31 4.81
N THR A 58 -3.71 -5.99 4.02
CA THR A 58 -3.48 -4.64 3.47
C THR A 58 -3.77 -4.58 1.98
N CYS A 59 -4.02 -3.39 1.45
CA CYS A 59 -4.30 -3.23 0.03
C CYS A 59 -3.05 -3.29 -0.88
N GLY A 60 -1.83 -3.38 -0.32
CA GLY A 60 -0.57 -3.39 -1.07
C GLY A 60 -0.10 -2.02 -1.56
N LYS A 61 -0.76 -0.93 -1.15
CA LYS A 61 -0.26 0.43 -1.37
C LYS A 61 0.88 0.69 -0.38
N ALA A 62 1.93 1.36 -0.83
CA ALA A 62 3.08 1.69 0.02
C ALA A 62 2.66 2.36 1.34
N ALA A 63 1.67 3.27 1.30
CA ALA A 63 1.16 3.96 2.49
C ALA A 63 0.40 3.06 3.50
N CYS A 64 -0.08 1.89 3.08
CA CYS A 64 -0.70 0.91 3.99
C CYS A 64 0.30 -0.17 4.40
N ASP A 65 1.24 -0.51 3.54
CA ASP A 65 2.26 -1.51 3.85
C ASP A 65 3.27 -1.01 4.88
N THR A 66 3.59 0.29 4.87
CA THR A 66 4.25 0.96 5.98
C THR A 66 3.23 1.27 7.07
N CYS A 67 2.79 0.25 7.79
CA CYS A 67 1.96 0.43 8.97
C CYS A 67 2.75 1.23 10.02
N LEU A 68 2.71 2.56 9.94
CA LEU A 68 3.29 3.45 10.93
C LEU A 68 2.51 3.20 12.22
N ARG A 69 3.21 2.64 13.20
CA ARG A 69 2.71 2.43 14.56
C ARG A 69 2.20 3.79 15.04
N LYS A 70 0.87 3.99 15.07
CA LYS A 70 0.28 5.13 15.77
C LYS A 70 0.36 4.81 17.25
N GLU A 71 1.52 5.03 17.86
CA GLU A 71 1.51 5.31 19.30
C GLU A 71 0.56 6.48 19.50
N ARG A 72 -0.43 6.25 20.35
CA ARG A 72 -1.55 7.15 20.67
C ARG A 72 -1.15 8.63 20.52
N GLY A 73 -1.51 9.25 19.41
CA GLY A 73 -1.45 10.70 19.23
C GLY A 73 -0.22 11.31 18.53
N MET A 74 0.79 10.56 18.08
CA MET A 74 1.89 11.14 17.29
C MET A 74 2.14 10.36 16.01
N GLN A 75 2.14 11.08 14.87
CA GLN A 75 2.66 10.57 13.61
C GLN A 75 4.15 10.32 13.79
N ILE A 76 4.56 9.08 14.01
CA ILE A 76 5.95 8.70 13.79
C ILE A 76 6.11 8.65 12.28
N VAL A 77 6.45 9.81 11.70
CA VAL A 77 7.04 9.89 10.37
C VAL A 77 8.22 8.91 10.40
N PRO A 78 8.38 8.00 9.43
CA PRO A 78 9.52 7.09 9.46
C PRO A 78 10.76 7.96 9.57
N GLU A 79 11.49 7.84 10.69
CA GLU A 79 12.74 8.53 10.87
C GLU A 79 13.56 8.20 9.64
N THR A 80 13.75 9.22 8.79
CA THR A 80 14.60 9.12 7.63
C THR A 80 15.94 8.70 8.18
N ASN A 81 16.28 7.42 8.01
CA ASN A 81 17.54 6.85 8.48
C ASN A 81 18.62 7.87 8.13
N GLU A 82 19.37 8.38 9.12
CA GLU A 82 20.36 9.44 8.89
C GLU A 82 21.27 9.13 7.70
N ASN A 83 21.49 7.84 7.43
CA ASN A 83 22.27 7.36 6.30
C ASN A 83 21.58 7.62 4.94
N CYS A 84 20.24 7.58 4.86
CA CYS A 84 19.47 7.92 3.66
C CYS A 84 19.54 9.41 3.34
N LEU A 85 19.40 10.29 4.35
CA LEU A 85 19.59 11.73 4.18
C LEU A 85 21.04 12.08 3.81
N LYS A 86 22.02 11.44 4.46
CA LYS A 86 23.44 11.61 4.14
C LYS A 86 23.76 11.14 2.72
N ALA A 87 23.14 10.06 2.24
CA ALA A 87 23.28 9.58 0.86
C ALA A 87 22.65 10.55 -0.15
N GLN A 88 21.41 10.98 0.06
CA GLN A 88 20.73 11.96 -0.80
C GLN A 88 21.48 13.29 -0.87
N ARG A 89 22.02 13.76 0.26
CA ARG A 89 22.82 15.00 0.32
C ARG A 89 24.15 14.86 -0.43
N LYS A 90 24.82 13.70 -0.33
CA LYS A 90 26.04 13.41 -1.11
C LYS A 90 25.75 13.36 -2.60
N GLU A 91 24.63 12.77 -3.01
CA GLU A 91 24.22 12.73 -4.42
C GLU A 91 23.88 14.12 -4.95
N ALA A 92 23.16 14.94 -4.19
CA ALA A 92 22.88 16.32 -4.56
C ALA A 92 24.15 17.18 -4.71
N VAL A 93 25.11 17.07 -3.77
CA VAL A 93 26.40 17.76 -3.86
C VAL A 93 27.21 17.27 -5.06
N LYS A 94 27.21 15.96 -5.33
CA LYS A 94 27.85 15.38 -6.51
C LYS A 94 27.22 15.90 -7.80
N ALA A 95 25.90 15.99 -7.87
CA ALA A 95 25.18 16.55 -9.02
C ALA A 95 25.55 18.02 -9.24
N MET A 96 25.54 18.86 -8.19
CA MET A 96 25.95 20.26 -8.28
C MET A 96 27.38 20.43 -8.80
N TYR A 97 28.33 19.65 -8.27
CA TYR A 97 29.72 19.68 -8.73
C TYR A 97 29.88 19.21 -10.18
N THR A 98 29.05 18.25 -10.61
CA THR A 98 29.04 17.77 -12.00
C THR A 98 28.50 18.85 -12.93
N MET A 99 27.42 19.55 -12.54
CA MET A 99 26.87 20.69 -13.31
C MET A 99 27.87 21.86 -13.42
N GLN A 100 28.63 22.15 -12.36
CA GLN A 100 29.71 23.14 -12.39
C GLN A 100 30.85 22.74 -13.33
N LYS A 101 31.13 21.44 -13.47
CA LYS A 101 32.16 20.92 -14.39
C LYS A 101 31.72 20.84 -15.84
N THR A 102 30.42 20.65 -16.11
CA THR A 102 29.89 20.59 -17.48
C THR A 102 29.60 21.96 -18.09
N GLY A 103 29.75 23.04 -17.33
CA GLY A 103 29.91 24.39 -17.90
C GLY A 103 28.67 24.99 -18.57
N GLU A 104 27.46 24.60 -18.16
CA GLU A 104 26.25 25.33 -18.58
C GLU A 104 26.08 26.57 -17.71
N ILE A 105 26.77 27.64 -18.12
CA ILE A 105 26.54 28.99 -17.62
C ILE A 105 25.21 29.47 -18.20
N ILE A 106 24.18 29.60 -17.37
CA ILE A 106 23.01 30.43 -17.70
C ILE A 106 23.36 31.85 -17.22
N VAL A 107 23.69 32.72 -18.16
CA VAL A 107 23.67 34.19 -17.95
C VAL A 107 22.20 34.62 -18.04
N PRO A 108 21.70 35.50 -17.14
CA PRO A 108 20.29 35.85 -16.99
C PRO A 108 19.59 36.34 -18.26
#